data_AF-A0A9Q0XQI8-F1
#
_entry.id   AF-A0A9Q0XQI8-F1
#
_cell.length_a   1.000
_cell.length_b   1.000
_cell.length_c   1.000
_cell.angle_alpha   90.00
_cell.angle_beta   90.00
_cell.angle_gamma   90.00
#
_symmetry.space_group_name_H-M   'P 1'
#
loop_
_entity.id
_entity.type
_entity.pdbx_description
1 polymer ?
#
loop_
_entity_poly.entity_id
_entity_poly.type
_entity_poly.pdbx_seq_one_letter_code
_entity_poly.pdbx_strand_id
1 'polypeptide(L)'
;SIEIAHKNMIKGRIFINKGVVESSQINRSPFSYLQNPESERTRYSSNTDKEMVLLKMVADNAWFLPFDIYFFHSWFAVHPVSMNRTNCLTSSDNVGYAAYLFEQEKNEGYRTGKGPYVAAFASSNLGDVSPNIKGPHCADTGDSCDNINNYCPVGGAQMCMASGPGEDMFQSTQIIGRNIYLKAKELYTTASEEISGPISSAHQWVDMSNVTVQLNATHTGKTCKPALGYSFAAGTIDGPGMFNFTQGMIEGNKFWDAVRDALLINPSNETTECHKPKPILLPTGELSVPYPWQPEVVDVQILTVGSLAILAVPGEFTTMSGRRLREAIKNEFATYGKPGMNVIVAGLCNVYTHYITTFEEYQIQRYEGASTIYGPHTLSAYIQLFQDLARAIAKDAVHNIPKHPGPPLFNITNLSFLPLVVDAKPLGHKYGDVLQDVKPKYQAGEVVTAQFVGANPRNSIANMTTFNFLTIEKYDNSSQSWQVLSDDASWDTRFIWKKGTFGTSTATMEWHIPNSTSPGTYRLQYFGHSKELLSSIRPFSGSSSQFEVLN
;
A
#
# COMPACT_ATOMS: atom_id res chain seq x y z
N SER A 1 -12.01 -0.69 13.65
CA SER A 1 -10.69 -0.93 14.29
C SER A 1 -10.46 0.00 15.48
N ILE A 2 -10.52 1.33 15.33
CA ILE A 2 -10.26 2.29 16.44
C ILE A 2 -11.14 2.03 17.67
N GLU A 3 -12.46 1.86 17.49
CA GLU A 3 -13.35 1.53 18.62
C GLU A 3 -12.98 0.23 19.33
N ILE A 4 -12.51 -0.77 18.57
CA ILE A 4 -12.07 -2.06 19.14
C ILE A 4 -10.81 -1.83 19.97
N ALA A 5 -9.83 -1.07 19.46
CA ALA A 5 -8.62 -0.73 20.21
C ALA A 5 -8.94 0.06 21.49
N HIS A 6 -9.82 1.06 21.42
CA HIS A 6 -10.22 1.87 22.57
C HIS A 6 -10.93 1.06 23.65
N LYS A 7 -11.85 0.17 23.26
CA LYS A 7 -12.60 -0.68 24.21
C LYS A 7 -11.74 -1.78 24.85
N ASN A 8 -10.60 -2.12 24.25
CA ASN A 8 -9.69 -3.17 24.72
C ASN A 8 -8.34 -2.60 25.23
N MET A 9 -8.33 -1.35 25.70
CA MET A 9 -7.12 -0.76 26.29
C MET A 9 -6.71 -1.52 27.55
N ILE A 10 -5.41 -1.84 27.63
CA ILE A 10 -4.80 -2.56 28.75
C ILE A 10 -3.47 -1.91 29.12
N LYS A 11 -3.05 -2.09 30.36
CA LYS A 11 -1.72 -1.65 30.82
C LYS A 11 -0.64 -2.56 30.20
N GLY A 12 0.41 -1.96 29.68
CA GLY A 12 1.48 -2.67 29.00
C GLY A 12 2.73 -1.84 28.78
N ARG A 13 3.68 -2.45 28.07
CA ARG A 13 5.02 -1.91 27.77
C ARG A 13 5.28 -1.97 26.27
N ILE A 14 6.10 -1.05 25.79
CA ILE A 14 6.43 -0.92 24.37
C ILE A 14 7.93 -1.16 24.19
N PHE A 15 8.30 -2.01 23.24
CA PHE A 15 9.68 -2.33 22.91
C PHE A 15 9.95 -2.02 21.44
N ILE A 16 11.16 -1.61 21.12
CA ILE A 16 11.62 -1.39 19.76
C ILE A 16 12.75 -2.34 19.40
N ASN A 17 12.82 -2.72 18.14
CA ASN A 17 13.97 -3.40 17.57
C ASN A 17 14.12 -3.06 16.09
N LYS A 18 15.32 -3.24 15.54
CA LYS A 18 15.64 -2.93 14.14
C LYS A 18 16.50 -4.00 13.53
N GLY A 19 16.32 -4.23 12.24
CA GLY A 19 17.17 -5.18 11.51
C GLY A 19 17.01 -5.10 10.01
N VAL A 20 18.00 -5.64 9.31
CA VAL A 20 18.06 -5.61 7.84
C VAL A 20 17.20 -6.72 7.25
N VAL A 21 16.29 -6.37 6.35
CA VAL A 21 15.58 -7.32 5.48
C VAL A 21 16.37 -7.44 4.18
N GLU A 22 16.76 -8.66 3.83
CA GLU A 22 17.48 -8.95 2.60
C GLU A 22 16.56 -9.59 1.55
N SER A 23 16.95 -9.49 0.28
CA SER A 23 16.26 -10.17 -0.83
C SER A 23 14.76 -9.87 -0.97
N SER A 24 14.36 -8.63 -0.66
CA SER A 24 12.95 -8.21 -0.74
C SER A 24 12.75 -6.91 -1.53
N GLN A 25 13.82 -6.26 -1.98
CA GLN A 25 13.73 -4.95 -2.62
C GLN A 25 14.86 -4.65 -3.60
N ILE A 26 14.54 -3.87 -4.63
CA ILE A 26 15.48 -3.16 -5.51
C ILE A 26 15.06 -1.69 -5.63
N ASN A 27 16.00 -0.80 -5.95
CA ASN A 27 15.65 0.56 -6.33
C ASN A 27 15.17 0.55 -7.79
N ARG A 28 13.97 1.08 -8.06
CA ARG A 28 13.38 1.10 -9.42
C ARG A 28 13.75 2.33 -10.25
N SER A 29 14.43 3.30 -9.65
CA SER A 29 14.96 4.51 -10.27
C SER A 29 16.44 4.75 -9.87
N PRO A 30 17.33 3.76 -10.04
CA PRO A 30 18.69 3.81 -9.50
C PRO A 30 19.51 4.98 -10.08
N PHE A 31 19.28 5.35 -11.35
CA PHE A 31 19.94 6.47 -12.00
C PHE A 31 19.58 7.84 -11.38
N SER A 32 18.36 7.99 -10.85
CA SER A 32 17.95 9.18 -10.09
C SER A 32 18.62 9.19 -8.71
N TYR A 33 18.67 8.05 -8.03
CA TYR A 33 19.39 7.93 -6.75
C TYR A 33 20.86 8.33 -6.90
N LEU A 34 21.49 7.97 -8.02
CA LEU A 34 22.85 8.34 -8.40
C LEU A 34 23.05 9.82 -8.75
N GLN A 35 22.04 10.68 -8.61
CA GLN A 35 22.21 12.13 -8.66
C GLN A 35 22.40 12.76 -7.29
N ASN A 36 21.98 12.09 -6.22
CA ASN A 36 22.26 12.58 -4.86
C ASN A 36 23.78 12.69 -4.65
N PRO A 37 24.29 13.69 -3.90
CA PRO A 37 25.72 13.92 -3.72
C PRO A 37 26.48 12.65 -3.31
N GLU A 38 27.63 12.40 -3.94
CA GLU A 38 28.43 11.20 -3.67
C GLU A 38 28.78 11.08 -2.18
N SER A 39 29.18 12.20 -1.56
CA SER A 39 29.49 12.28 -0.12
C SER A 39 28.31 11.89 0.78
N GLU A 40 27.08 12.06 0.30
CA GLU A 40 25.88 11.61 1.02
C GLU A 40 25.63 10.12 0.77
N ARG A 41 25.71 9.65 -0.47
CA ARG A 41 25.47 8.25 -0.83
C ARG A 41 26.43 7.29 -0.12
N THR A 42 27.71 7.64 -0.02
CA THR A 42 28.75 6.80 0.62
C THR A 42 28.52 6.59 2.12
N ARG A 43 27.59 7.34 2.74
CA ARG A 43 27.16 7.13 4.14
C ARG A 43 26.24 5.93 4.31
N TYR A 44 25.71 5.39 3.21
CA TYR A 44 24.74 4.29 3.21
C TYR A 44 25.28 3.10 2.42
N SER A 45 24.96 1.89 2.85
CA SER A 45 25.41 0.65 2.19
C SER A 45 24.56 0.24 0.98
N SER A 46 23.41 0.88 0.76
CA SER A 46 22.43 0.50 -0.26
C SER A 46 21.66 1.72 -0.77
N ASN A 47 21.16 1.62 -2.01
CA ASN A 47 20.23 2.56 -2.64
C ASN A 47 18.76 2.32 -2.27
N THR A 48 18.49 1.42 -1.33
CA THR A 48 17.19 1.19 -0.71
C THR A 48 17.36 1.13 0.81
N ASP A 49 16.33 1.50 1.57
CA ASP A 49 16.33 1.38 3.02
C ASP A 49 15.97 -0.04 3.45
N LYS A 50 17.00 -0.84 3.75
CA LYS A 50 16.82 -2.25 4.15
C LYS A 50 16.44 -2.43 5.63
N GLU A 51 16.56 -1.39 6.44
CA GLU A 51 16.25 -1.46 7.87
C GLU A 51 14.73 -1.50 8.08
N MET A 52 14.26 -2.61 8.64
CA MET A 52 12.94 -2.73 9.25
C MET A 52 13.02 -2.22 10.69
N VAL A 53 12.04 -1.41 11.09
CA VAL A 53 11.84 -1.01 12.49
C VAL A 53 10.57 -1.66 13.01
N LEU A 54 10.66 -2.37 14.14
CA LEU A 54 9.56 -3.08 14.76
C LEU A 54 9.25 -2.49 16.14
N LEU A 55 7.97 -2.25 16.41
CA LEU A 55 7.42 -1.82 17.69
C LEU A 55 6.55 -2.92 18.27
N LYS A 56 6.97 -3.54 19.38
CA LYS A 56 6.30 -4.63 20.09
C LYS A 56 5.55 -4.09 21.31
N MET A 57 4.26 -4.37 21.44
CA MET A 57 3.44 -3.95 22.58
C MET A 57 2.96 -5.14 23.41
N VAL A 58 3.46 -5.28 24.64
CA VAL A 58 3.17 -6.40 25.55
C VAL A 58 2.30 -5.94 26.71
N ALA A 59 1.43 -6.80 27.24
CA ALA A 59 0.65 -6.48 28.43
C ALA A 59 1.44 -6.78 29.71
N ASP A 60 1.18 -6.04 30.79
CA ASP A 60 1.86 -6.24 32.08
C ASP A 60 1.48 -7.57 32.76
N ASN A 61 0.29 -8.11 32.47
CA ASN A 61 -0.26 -9.29 33.16
C ASN A 61 -0.33 -10.50 32.23
N ALA A 62 0.83 -11.13 32.00
CA ALA A 62 1.01 -12.43 31.32
C ALA A 62 0.32 -13.63 32.02
N TRP A 63 -0.23 -13.45 33.24
CA TRP A 63 -0.65 -14.55 34.09
C TRP A 63 -2.10 -15.06 33.87
N PHE A 64 -2.96 -14.32 33.18
CA PHE A 64 -4.39 -14.66 33.05
C PHE A 64 -4.91 -14.81 31.62
N LEU A 65 -4.06 -14.54 30.62
CA LEU A 65 -4.38 -14.75 29.21
C LEU A 65 -3.17 -15.44 28.58
N PRO A 66 -3.33 -16.55 27.84
CA PRO A 66 -2.21 -17.28 27.22
C PRO A 66 -1.49 -16.50 26.09
N PHE A 67 -1.81 -15.20 25.92
CA PHE A 67 -1.28 -14.34 24.87
C PHE A 67 -0.57 -13.14 25.54
N ASP A 68 0.76 -13.22 25.61
CA ASP A 68 1.62 -12.21 26.24
C ASP A 68 1.65 -10.85 25.50
N ILE A 69 1.14 -10.80 24.27
CA ILE A 69 1.36 -9.69 23.34
C ILE A 69 0.11 -9.43 22.49
N TYR A 70 -0.26 -8.17 22.23
CA TYR A 70 -1.53 -7.80 21.57
C TYR A 70 -1.35 -7.13 20.21
N PHE A 71 -0.22 -6.45 20.00
CA PHE A 71 0.01 -5.68 18.79
C PHE A 71 1.51 -5.55 18.48
N PHE A 72 1.88 -5.62 17.21
CA PHE A 72 3.12 -5.00 16.77
C PHE A 72 2.92 -4.23 15.47
N HIS A 73 3.76 -3.21 15.32
CA HIS A 73 3.79 -2.35 14.15
C HIS A 73 5.19 -2.37 13.56
N SER A 74 5.31 -2.69 12.27
CA SER A 74 6.58 -2.74 11.56
C SER A 74 6.59 -1.75 10.40
N TRP A 75 7.67 -0.98 10.27
CA TRP A 75 7.90 -0.11 9.12
C TRP A 75 9.05 -0.67 8.30
N PHE A 76 8.78 -0.84 7.00
CA PHE A 76 9.75 -1.31 6.03
C PHE A 76 9.42 -0.70 4.66
N ALA A 77 10.45 -0.21 3.95
CA ALA A 77 10.27 0.51 2.70
C ALA A 77 10.22 -0.45 1.51
N VAL A 78 9.02 -0.86 1.08
CA VAL A 78 8.83 -1.64 -0.16
C VAL A 78 7.42 -1.39 -0.72
N HIS A 79 7.29 -1.27 -2.04
CA HIS A 79 5.96 -1.17 -2.67
C HIS A 79 5.15 -2.48 -2.53
N PRO A 80 3.86 -2.40 -2.18
CA PRO A 80 2.93 -3.52 -2.25
C PRO A 80 2.41 -3.68 -3.69
N VAL A 81 3.30 -4.08 -4.61
CA VAL A 81 3.02 -4.25 -6.05
C VAL A 81 3.56 -5.58 -6.59
N SER A 82 3.69 -6.60 -5.74
CA SER A 82 4.01 -7.96 -6.20
C SER A 82 2.86 -8.54 -7.03
N MET A 83 1.62 -8.20 -6.68
CA MET A 83 0.42 -8.40 -7.50
C MET A 83 0.36 -7.28 -8.55
N ASN A 84 0.87 -7.56 -9.76
CA ASN A 84 0.91 -6.61 -10.86
C ASN A 84 -0.49 -6.21 -11.40
N ARG A 85 -0.52 -5.24 -12.33
CA ARG A 85 -1.74 -4.65 -12.91
C ARG A 85 -2.71 -5.62 -13.61
N THR A 86 -2.29 -6.86 -13.92
CA THR A 86 -3.17 -7.87 -14.53
C THR A 86 -4.06 -8.58 -13.51
N ASN A 87 -3.75 -8.42 -12.22
CA ASN A 87 -4.54 -8.95 -11.12
C ASN A 87 -5.96 -8.33 -11.13
N CYS A 88 -6.97 -9.20 -10.98
CA CYS A 88 -8.36 -8.80 -10.83
C CYS A 88 -8.95 -9.16 -9.45
N LEU A 89 -8.12 -9.64 -8.52
CA LEU A 89 -8.53 -10.08 -7.19
C LEU A 89 -8.13 -9.02 -6.14
N THR A 90 -9.04 -8.68 -5.25
CA THR A 90 -8.70 -7.82 -4.10
C THR A 90 -7.68 -8.54 -3.22
N SER A 91 -6.55 -7.88 -2.94
CA SER A 91 -5.46 -8.42 -2.14
C SER A 91 -4.75 -7.29 -1.39
N SER A 92 -4.17 -7.61 -0.24
CA SER A 92 -3.30 -6.73 0.55
C SER A 92 -1.81 -6.88 0.19
N ASP A 93 -1.51 -7.61 -0.89
CA ASP A 93 -0.17 -7.79 -1.48
C ASP A 93 0.87 -8.36 -0.49
N ASN A 94 2.15 -8.05 -0.67
CA ASN A 94 3.28 -8.66 0.01
C ASN A 94 3.34 -8.31 1.51
N VAL A 95 3.18 -7.04 1.88
CA VAL A 95 3.12 -6.59 3.28
C VAL A 95 1.86 -7.09 3.98
N GLY A 96 0.76 -7.22 3.25
CA GLY A 96 -0.46 -7.84 3.74
C GLY A 96 -0.30 -9.35 3.99
N TYR A 97 0.41 -10.05 3.10
CA TYR A 97 0.77 -11.45 3.32
C TYR A 97 1.72 -11.62 4.52
N ALA A 98 2.64 -10.68 4.73
CA ALA A 98 3.48 -10.67 5.93
C ALA A 98 2.66 -10.52 7.23
N ALA A 99 1.67 -9.61 7.23
CA ALA A 99 0.71 -9.44 8.32
C ALA A 99 -0.09 -10.73 8.56
N TYR A 100 -0.64 -11.30 7.48
CA TYR A 100 -1.39 -12.56 7.49
C TYR A 100 -0.59 -13.69 8.17
N LEU A 101 0.66 -13.92 7.76
CA LEU A 101 1.48 -14.98 8.35
C LEU A 101 1.71 -14.77 9.85
N PHE A 102 1.93 -13.53 10.28
CA PHE A 102 2.19 -13.22 11.68
C PHE A 102 0.94 -13.37 12.54
N GLU A 103 -0.21 -12.89 12.08
CA GLU A 103 -1.49 -13.05 12.78
C GLU A 103 -1.89 -14.52 12.84
N GLN A 104 -1.72 -15.29 11.76
CA GLN A 104 -2.01 -16.73 11.77
C GLN A 104 -1.15 -17.49 12.77
N GLU A 105 0.13 -17.13 12.93
CA GLU A 105 0.99 -17.74 13.94
C GLU A 105 0.57 -17.37 15.38
N LYS A 106 0.23 -16.10 15.61
CA LYS A 106 -0.08 -15.62 16.97
C LYS A 106 -1.50 -15.90 17.42
N ASN A 107 -2.44 -15.96 16.49
CA ASN A 107 -3.83 -16.31 16.70
C ASN A 107 -4.08 -17.78 16.36
N GLU A 108 -3.22 -18.69 16.82
CA GLU A 108 -3.40 -20.13 16.61
C GLU A 108 -4.81 -20.57 17.07
N GLY A 109 -5.51 -21.32 16.22
CA GLY A 109 -6.88 -21.76 16.46
C GLY A 109 -7.96 -20.74 16.08
N TYR A 110 -7.61 -19.51 15.71
CA TYR A 110 -8.54 -18.55 15.12
C TYR A 110 -8.52 -18.62 13.60
N ARG A 111 -9.63 -18.19 13.00
CA ARG A 111 -9.74 -17.98 11.55
C ARG A 111 -9.02 -16.72 11.13
N THR A 112 -8.66 -16.63 9.85
CA THR A 112 -8.01 -15.45 9.28
C THR A 112 -8.83 -14.18 9.49
N GLY A 113 -8.14 -13.10 9.86
CA GLY A 113 -8.77 -11.81 10.21
C GLY A 113 -9.57 -11.85 11.53
N LYS A 114 -9.46 -12.93 12.31
CA LYS A 114 -9.97 -13.06 13.68
C LYS A 114 -8.82 -13.31 14.65
N GLY A 115 -9.14 -13.21 15.94
CA GLY A 115 -8.19 -13.37 17.03
C GLY A 115 -7.85 -12.05 17.71
N PRO A 116 -7.30 -12.11 18.93
CA PRO A 116 -6.97 -10.93 19.72
C PRO A 116 -5.69 -10.23 19.27
N TYR A 117 -4.77 -10.94 18.62
CA TYR A 117 -3.49 -10.41 18.17
C TYR A 117 -3.64 -9.66 16.84
N VAL A 118 -3.00 -8.49 16.74
CA VAL A 118 -2.98 -7.71 15.51
C VAL A 118 -1.54 -7.44 15.06
N ALA A 119 -1.24 -7.68 13.78
CA ALA A 119 0.06 -7.40 13.18
C ALA A 119 -0.09 -6.37 12.05
N ALA A 120 0.54 -5.21 12.19
CA ALA A 120 0.52 -4.17 11.17
C ALA A 120 1.89 -3.99 10.53
N PHE A 121 1.97 -4.16 9.21
CA PHE A 121 3.12 -3.79 8.39
C PHE A 121 2.79 -2.50 7.65
N ALA A 122 3.42 -1.41 8.05
CA ALA A 122 3.16 -0.07 7.52
C ALA A 122 4.19 0.35 6.47
N SER A 123 3.67 1.17 5.56
CA SER A 123 4.44 1.92 4.58
C SER A 123 5.48 2.82 5.25
N SER A 124 6.65 2.90 4.63
CA SER A 124 7.70 3.87 4.96
C SER A 124 8.03 4.73 3.73
N ASN A 125 9.28 5.13 3.55
CA ASN A 125 9.78 5.85 2.37
C ASN A 125 10.03 4.90 1.18
N LEU A 126 8.95 4.34 0.67
CA LEU A 126 8.94 3.30 -0.38
C LEU A 126 8.96 3.84 -1.82
N GLY A 127 9.02 5.16 -2.05
CA GLY A 127 8.70 5.79 -3.34
C GLY A 127 9.48 5.28 -4.56
N ASP A 128 10.71 4.81 -4.38
CA ASP A 128 11.56 4.26 -5.43
C ASP A 128 11.94 2.79 -5.16
N VAL A 129 11.16 2.05 -4.36
CA VAL A 129 11.53 0.72 -3.86
C VAL A 129 10.56 -0.37 -4.33
N SER A 130 11.01 -1.20 -5.27
CA SER A 130 10.21 -2.27 -5.88
C SER A 130 10.44 -3.64 -5.21
N PRO A 131 9.41 -4.47 -5.02
CA PRO A 131 9.54 -5.87 -4.59
C PRO A 131 9.91 -6.82 -5.74
N ASN A 132 9.94 -6.35 -6.98
CA ASN A 132 10.15 -7.15 -8.19
C ASN A 132 11.66 -7.37 -8.43
N ILE A 133 12.27 -8.13 -7.53
CA ILE A 133 13.73 -8.23 -7.36
C ILE A 133 14.49 -8.91 -8.51
N LYS A 134 13.81 -9.50 -9.50
CA LYS A 134 14.50 -9.97 -10.72
C LYS A 134 14.95 -8.81 -11.61
N GLY A 135 14.49 -7.59 -11.34
CA GLY A 135 14.89 -6.40 -12.10
C GLY A 135 14.18 -6.28 -13.46
N PRO A 136 14.33 -5.12 -14.12
CA PRO A 136 13.57 -4.80 -15.32
C PRO A 136 14.14 -5.49 -16.58
N HIS A 137 13.26 -6.19 -17.29
CA HIS A 137 13.55 -6.87 -18.56
C HIS A 137 12.48 -6.57 -19.60
N CYS A 138 12.86 -6.68 -20.88
CA CYS A 138 11.94 -6.61 -22.00
C CYS A 138 11.11 -7.88 -22.08
N ALA A 139 9.78 -7.74 -22.05
CA ALA A 139 8.87 -8.88 -21.98
C ALA A 139 8.88 -9.77 -23.24
N ASP A 140 9.34 -9.24 -24.37
CA ASP A 140 9.45 -9.95 -25.66
C ASP A 140 10.81 -10.64 -25.84
N THR A 141 11.93 -9.97 -25.52
CA THR A 141 13.28 -10.52 -25.76
C THR A 141 13.92 -11.14 -24.53
N GLY A 142 13.49 -10.75 -23.33
CA GLY A 142 14.13 -11.11 -22.07
C GLY A 142 15.41 -10.32 -21.77
N ASP A 143 15.80 -9.37 -22.62
CA ASP A 143 16.99 -8.53 -22.39
C ASP A 143 16.75 -7.56 -21.23
N SER A 144 17.82 -7.19 -20.53
CA SER A 144 17.72 -6.16 -19.49
C SER A 144 17.34 -4.80 -20.09
N CYS A 145 16.37 -4.14 -19.47
CA CYS A 145 15.98 -2.76 -19.77
C CYS A 145 16.25 -1.83 -18.58
N ASP A 146 17.28 -2.15 -17.80
CA ASP A 146 17.81 -1.28 -16.73
C ASP A 146 18.62 -0.13 -17.33
N ASN A 147 17.90 0.82 -17.92
CA ASN A 147 18.45 2.04 -18.50
C ASN A 147 17.67 3.26 -17.99
N ILE A 148 18.22 4.45 -18.24
CA ILE A 148 17.68 5.72 -17.72
C ILE A 148 16.21 5.97 -18.07
N ASN A 149 15.72 5.39 -19.17
CA ASN A 149 14.36 5.59 -19.68
C ASN A 149 13.41 4.42 -19.40
N ASN A 150 13.92 3.28 -18.91
CA ASN A 150 13.23 1.97 -18.91
C ASN A 150 12.56 1.66 -20.23
N TYR A 151 13.38 1.59 -21.27
CA TYR A 151 12.92 1.42 -22.64
C TYR A 151 13.49 0.15 -23.27
N CYS A 152 12.65 -0.56 -24.03
CA CYS A 152 13.04 -1.70 -24.85
C CYS A 152 13.12 -1.30 -26.33
N PRO A 153 14.17 -1.70 -27.07
CA PRO A 153 14.31 -1.38 -28.49
C PRO A 153 13.12 -1.81 -29.35
N VAL A 154 12.50 -2.93 -28.99
CA VAL A 154 11.26 -3.43 -29.58
C VAL A 154 10.13 -3.25 -28.57
N GLY A 155 9.00 -2.72 -29.02
CA GLY A 155 7.80 -2.47 -28.20
C GLY A 155 7.88 -1.32 -27.18
N GLY A 156 9.05 -0.71 -26.97
CA GLY A 156 9.21 0.55 -26.24
C GLY A 156 9.08 0.43 -24.73
N ALA A 157 8.64 1.51 -24.06
CA ALA A 157 8.58 1.56 -22.59
C ALA A 157 7.57 0.57 -22.01
N GLN A 158 6.52 0.24 -22.75
CA GLN A 158 5.46 -0.67 -22.31
C GLN A 158 5.95 -2.11 -22.11
N MET A 159 7.05 -2.48 -22.77
CA MET A 159 7.63 -3.82 -22.69
C MET A 159 8.63 -3.96 -21.55
N CYS A 160 9.11 -2.86 -20.96
CA CYS A 160 10.08 -2.90 -19.88
C CYS A 160 9.39 -3.10 -18.53
N MET A 161 9.49 -4.31 -17.98
CA MET A 161 8.82 -4.68 -16.72
C MET A 161 9.76 -5.43 -15.79
N ALA A 162 9.66 -5.15 -14.50
CA ALA A 162 10.32 -5.94 -13.47
C ALA A 162 9.44 -7.11 -13.04
N SER A 163 10.08 -8.24 -12.73
CA SER A 163 9.38 -9.45 -12.29
C SER A 163 9.75 -9.83 -10.85
N GLY A 164 8.78 -10.40 -10.15
CA GLY A 164 8.99 -10.95 -8.81
C GLY A 164 9.80 -12.26 -8.81
N PRO A 165 10.23 -12.72 -7.63
CA PRO A 165 11.08 -13.90 -7.50
C PRO A 165 10.38 -15.23 -7.84
N GLY A 166 9.05 -15.29 -7.75
CA GLY A 166 8.27 -16.50 -8.00
C GLY A 166 8.08 -16.81 -9.49
N GLU A 167 7.40 -17.92 -9.74
CA GLU A 167 6.89 -18.38 -11.05
C GLU A 167 5.70 -17.55 -11.52
N ASP A 168 4.88 -17.09 -10.57
CA ASP A 168 3.77 -16.17 -10.82
C ASP A 168 3.74 -15.01 -9.79
N MET A 169 2.75 -14.14 -9.92
CA MET A 169 2.57 -13.00 -9.00
C MET A 169 2.15 -13.44 -7.59
N PHE A 170 1.41 -14.54 -7.43
CA PHE A 170 0.96 -15.02 -6.12
C PHE A 170 2.14 -15.54 -5.33
N GLN A 171 2.95 -16.40 -5.95
CA GLN A 171 4.17 -16.94 -5.37
C GLN A 171 5.21 -15.84 -5.12
N SER A 172 5.35 -14.88 -6.03
CA SER A 172 6.20 -13.69 -5.82
C SER A 172 5.76 -12.91 -4.58
N THR A 173 4.46 -12.67 -4.43
CA THR A 173 3.88 -12.01 -3.26
C THR A 173 4.15 -12.79 -1.98
N GLN A 174 3.99 -14.11 -2.02
CA GLN A 174 4.26 -14.97 -0.87
C GLN A 174 5.74 -14.97 -0.46
N ILE A 175 6.66 -15.02 -1.43
CA ILE A 175 8.11 -15.02 -1.17
C ILE A 175 8.51 -13.70 -0.51
N ILE A 176 8.14 -12.56 -1.10
CA ILE A 176 8.49 -11.24 -0.55
C ILE A 176 7.85 -11.04 0.82
N GLY A 177 6.54 -11.33 0.97
CA GLY A 177 5.85 -11.23 2.24
C GLY A 177 6.43 -12.14 3.32
N ARG A 178 6.86 -13.37 2.97
CA ARG A 178 7.51 -14.29 3.91
C ARG A 178 8.87 -13.79 4.37
N ASN A 179 9.70 -13.23 3.49
CA ASN A 179 10.99 -12.65 3.87
C ASN A 179 10.82 -11.51 4.89
N ILE A 180 9.83 -10.64 4.65
CA ILE A 180 9.46 -9.55 5.55
C ILE A 180 8.96 -10.11 6.90
N TYR A 181 8.04 -11.07 6.88
CA TYR A 181 7.53 -11.73 8.08
C TYR A 181 8.62 -12.40 8.91
N LEU A 182 9.55 -13.14 8.28
CA LEU A 182 10.63 -13.84 8.98
C LEU A 182 11.53 -12.86 9.75
N LYS A 183 11.91 -11.73 9.13
CA LYS A 183 12.69 -10.70 9.80
C LYS A 183 11.90 -10.04 10.93
N ALA A 184 10.61 -9.74 10.72
CA ALA A 184 9.76 -9.20 11.77
C ALA A 184 9.66 -10.17 12.97
N LYS A 185 9.51 -11.46 12.72
CA LYS A 185 9.45 -12.50 13.77
C LYS A 185 10.74 -12.60 14.57
N GLU A 186 11.89 -12.55 13.89
CA GLU A 186 13.20 -12.47 14.53
C GLU A 186 13.28 -11.24 15.44
N LEU A 187 13.03 -10.04 14.89
CA LEU A 187 13.11 -8.78 15.63
C LEU A 187 12.15 -8.74 16.82
N TYR A 188 10.95 -9.26 16.65
CA TYR A 188 9.93 -9.36 17.68
C TYR A 188 10.37 -10.25 18.85
N THR A 189 11.03 -11.36 18.54
CA THR A 189 11.50 -12.33 19.54
C THR A 189 12.66 -11.75 20.34
N THR A 190 13.56 -11.00 19.69
CA THR A 190 14.77 -10.44 20.32
C THR A 190 14.61 -8.99 20.81
N ALA A 191 13.43 -8.38 20.68
CA ALA A 191 13.20 -7.00 21.10
C ALA A 191 13.35 -6.85 22.62
N SER A 192 14.32 -6.04 23.05
CA SER A 192 14.64 -5.79 24.46
C SER A 192 14.73 -4.31 24.84
N GLU A 193 14.87 -3.40 23.86
CA GLU A 193 14.90 -1.96 24.11
C GLU A 193 13.49 -1.45 24.42
N GLU A 194 13.23 -1.09 25.67
CA GLU A 194 11.94 -0.52 26.06
C GLU A 194 11.86 0.97 25.72
N ILE A 195 10.75 1.38 25.12
CA ILE A 195 10.38 2.78 24.94
C ILE A 195 9.57 3.23 26.15
N SER A 196 10.09 4.24 26.83
CA SER A 196 9.39 4.93 27.92
C SER A 196 9.46 6.44 27.74
N GLY A 197 8.52 7.15 28.34
CA GLY A 197 8.42 8.61 28.29
C GLY A 197 7.04 9.10 27.85
N PRO A 198 6.87 10.43 27.72
CA PRO A 198 5.58 11.03 27.42
C PRO A 198 5.14 10.73 25.98
N ILE A 199 3.82 10.78 25.78
CA ILE A 199 3.22 10.82 24.45
C ILE A 199 2.97 12.28 24.09
N SER A 200 3.30 12.66 22.86
CA SER A 200 3.01 14.01 22.34
C SER A 200 2.66 13.93 20.86
N SER A 201 1.98 14.94 20.36
CA SER A 201 1.63 15.04 18.94
C SER A 201 1.62 16.50 18.50
N ALA A 202 2.11 16.77 17.31
CA ALA A 202 1.97 18.06 16.65
C ALA A 202 1.42 17.83 15.24
N HIS A 203 0.48 18.68 14.82
CA HIS A 203 -0.18 18.63 13.52
C HIS A 203 -0.34 20.05 12.99
N GLN A 204 -0.26 20.18 11.67
CA GLN A 204 -0.53 21.43 10.98
C GLN A 204 -1.11 21.13 9.59
N TRP A 205 -2.12 21.90 9.19
CA TRP A 205 -2.51 22.02 7.79
C TRP A 205 -1.62 23.05 7.11
N VAL A 206 -1.12 22.72 5.93
CA VAL A 206 -0.20 23.58 5.19
C VAL A 206 -0.67 23.70 3.75
N ASP A 207 -0.74 24.94 3.26
CA ASP A 207 -0.88 25.19 1.82
C ASP A 207 0.46 24.94 1.13
N MET A 208 0.61 23.72 0.60
CA MET A 208 1.81 23.27 -0.09
C MET A 208 2.01 23.94 -1.44
N SER A 209 1.02 24.69 -1.96
CA SER A 209 1.17 25.42 -3.22
C SER A 209 2.02 26.69 -3.09
N ASN A 210 2.30 27.13 -1.86
CA ASN A 210 2.89 28.45 -1.59
C ASN A 210 3.84 28.50 -0.37
N VAL A 211 4.59 27.42 -0.12
CA VAL A 211 5.59 27.37 0.96
C VAL A 211 6.89 28.02 0.50
N THR A 212 7.38 28.99 1.28
CA THR A 212 8.74 29.53 1.11
C THR A 212 9.73 28.62 1.84
N VAL A 213 10.78 28.21 1.14
CA VAL A 213 11.77 27.24 1.62
C VAL A 213 13.11 27.92 1.79
N GLN A 214 13.71 27.85 2.98
CA GLN A 214 15.06 28.37 3.20
C GLN A 214 16.10 27.33 2.74
N LEU A 215 16.79 27.58 1.61
CA LEU A 215 17.79 26.64 1.07
C LEU A 215 19.17 26.87 1.70
N ASN A 216 19.53 28.12 1.94
CA ASN A 216 20.71 28.54 2.71
C ASN A 216 20.47 29.92 3.32
N ALA A 217 21.46 30.52 3.98
CA ALA A 217 21.32 31.82 4.65
C ALA A 217 20.89 32.99 3.74
N THR A 218 21.10 32.87 2.42
CA THR A 218 20.86 33.96 1.45
C THR A 218 19.90 33.60 0.32
N HIS A 219 19.62 32.31 0.11
CA HIS A 219 18.77 31.82 -0.98
C HIS A 219 17.53 31.12 -0.44
N THR A 220 16.39 31.50 -0.99
CA THR A 220 15.10 30.86 -0.75
C THR A 220 14.60 30.19 -2.03
N GLY A 221 13.92 29.07 -1.87
CA GLY A 221 13.09 28.44 -2.89
C GLY A 221 11.62 28.64 -2.55
N LYS A 222 10.74 28.19 -3.46
CA LYS A 222 9.29 28.19 -3.28
C LYS A 222 8.72 26.89 -3.79
N THR A 223 7.68 26.37 -3.14
CA THR A 223 6.87 25.30 -3.74
C THR A 223 5.92 25.87 -4.80
N CYS A 224 5.35 24.97 -5.59
CA CYS A 224 4.53 25.29 -6.74
C CYS A 224 3.10 24.80 -6.56
N LYS A 225 2.17 25.37 -7.33
CA LYS A 225 0.87 24.74 -7.59
C LYS A 225 1.07 23.30 -8.07
N PRO A 226 0.17 22.36 -7.69
CA PRO A 226 0.35 20.97 -8.06
C PRO A 226 0.40 20.76 -9.58
N ALA A 227 1.35 19.97 -10.07
CA ALA A 227 1.40 19.55 -11.47
C ALA A 227 2.15 18.22 -11.66
N LEU A 228 1.65 17.40 -12.60
CA LEU A 228 2.26 16.14 -13.01
C LEU A 228 3.04 16.31 -14.31
N GLY A 229 4.24 15.75 -14.36
CA GLY A 229 5.12 15.81 -15.52
C GLY A 229 4.81 14.75 -16.57
N TYR A 230 5.45 14.82 -17.74
CA TYR A 230 5.25 13.82 -18.81
C TYR A 230 5.54 12.39 -18.35
N SER A 231 6.63 12.16 -17.61
CA SER A 231 7.00 10.83 -17.12
C SER A 231 6.01 10.23 -16.13
N PHE A 232 5.03 10.98 -15.60
CA PHE A 232 3.91 10.39 -14.86
C PHE A 232 3.14 9.39 -15.73
N ALA A 233 2.90 9.73 -17.00
CA ALA A 233 2.17 8.86 -17.92
C ALA A 233 2.99 7.64 -18.38
N ALA A 234 4.30 7.62 -18.11
CA ALA A 234 5.18 6.49 -18.42
C ALA A 234 5.02 5.31 -17.45
N GLY A 235 4.43 5.53 -16.26
CA GLY A 235 4.40 4.54 -15.19
C GLY A 235 5.81 4.12 -14.75
N THR A 236 5.93 2.92 -14.20
CA THR A 236 7.22 2.38 -13.72
C THR A 236 7.46 0.97 -14.25
N ILE A 237 8.60 0.38 -13.90
CA ILE A 237 8.90 -1.03 -14.19
C ILE A 237 7.94 -1.99 -13.46
N ASP A 238 7.25 -1.55 -12.40
CA ASP A 238 6.24 -2.34 -11.67
C ASP A 238 4.86 -2.31 -12.34
N GLY A 239 4.69 -1.38 -13.28
CA GLY A 239 3.42 -1.09 -13.93
C GLY A 239 3.63 -0.04 -14.99
N PRO A 240 3.98 -0.43 -16.24
CA PRO A 240 4.27 0.53 -17.28
C PRO A 240 3.00 1.27 -17.67
N GLY A 241 3.17 2.53 -18.05
CA GLY A 241 2.10 3.42 -18.45
C GLY A 241 1.57 3.15 -19.86
N MET A 242 0.82 4.12 -20.37
CA MET A 242 0.18 4.04 -21.69
C MET A 242 0.84 5.00 -22.69
N PHE A 243 0.50 4.85 -23.96
CA PHE A 243 0.89 5.79 -25.04
C PHE A 243 2.41 5.99 -25.23
N ASN A 244 3.21 5.02 -24.78
CA ASN A 244 4.66 4.98 -24.98
C ASN A 244 5.43 6.20 -24.45
N PHE A 245 4.90 6.88 -23.42
CA PHE A 245 5.70 7.81 -22.63
C PHE A 245 6.88 7.06 -22.00
N THR A 246 8.04 7.70 -21.97
CA THR A 246 9.24 7.17 -21.32
C THR A 246 9.49 7.89 -20.01
N GLN A 247 10.18 7.23 -19.08
CA GLN A 247 10.70 7.95 -17.92
C GLN A 247 11.89 8.83 -18.35
N GLY A 248 12.23 9.85 -17.56
CA GLY A 248 13.38 10.71 -17.82
C GLY A 248 13.11 11.90 -18.74
N MET A 249 11.84 12.20 -19.06
CA MET A 249 11.50 13.30 -19.97
C MET A 249 11.66 14.66 -19.28
N ILE A 250 12.66 15.42 -19.72
CA ILE A 250 12.91 16.82 -19.32
C ILE A 250 12.41 17.84 -20.35
N GLU A 251 11.97 17.37 -21.52
CA GLU A 251 11.37 18.17 -22.58
C GLU A 251 9.96 17.64 -22.91
N GLY A 252 9.04 18.55 -23.23
CA GLY A 252 7.68 18.23 -23.65
C GLY A 252 7.60 17.80 -25.12
N ASN A 253 6.42 17.41 -25.56
CA ASN A 253 6.12 17.10 -26.96
C ASN A 253 4.97 17.98 -27.44
N LYS A 254 5.19 18.71 -28.55
CA LYS A 254 4.20 19.62 -29.16
C LYS A 254 2.82 18.98 -29.36
N PHE A 255 2.76 17.69 -29.69
CA PHE A 255 1.49 16.97 -29.82
C PHE A 255 0.74 16.90 -28.48
N TRP A 256 1.42 16.45 -27.42
CA TRP A 256 0.82 16.32 -26.10
C TRP A 256 0.55 17.67 -25.43
N ASP A 257 1.38 18.68 -25.69
CA ASP A 257 1.12 20.05 -25.30
C ASP A 257 -0.17 20.56 -25.95
N ALA A 258 -0.34 20.37 -27.27
CA ALA A 258 -1.56 20.76 -27.97
C ALA A 258 -2.80 20.01 -27.46
N VAL A 259 -2.68 18.72 -27.14
CA VAL A 259 -3.78 17.93 -26.56
C VAL A 259 -4.15 18.44 -25.17
N ARG A 260 -3.17 18.68 -24.29
CA ARG A 260 -3.38 19.27 -22.95
C ARG A 260 -4.07 20.62 -23.07
N ASP A 261 -3.55 21.51 -23.92
CA ASP A 261 -4.04 22.88 -24.05
C ASP A 261 -5.46 22.93 -24.64
N ALA A 262 -5.78 22.01 -25.55
CA ALA A 262 -7.10 21.94 -26.17
C ALA A 262 -8.18 21.29 -25.28
N LEU A 263 -7.80 20.29 -24.47
CA LEU A 263 -8.76 19.52 -23.65
C LEU A 263 -8.86 20.02 -22.21
N LEU A 264 -7.80 20.62 -21.68
CA LEU A 264 -7.68 21.06 -20.29
C LEU A 264 -7.40 22.57 -20.26
N ILE A 265 -6.15 22.95 -20.01
CA ILE A 265 -5.69 24.34 -19.93
C ILE A 265 -4.20 24.40 -20.27
N ASN A 266 -3.77 25.53 -20.85
CA ASN A 266 -2.36 25.84 -20.99
C ASN A 266 -1.78 26.29 -19.64
N PRO A 267 -0.76 25.60 -19.08
CA PRO A 267 -0.16 25.97 -17.82
C PRO A 267 0.35 27.42 -17.82
N SER A 268 0.14 28.14 -16.72
CA SER A 268 0.69 29.49 -16.60
C SER A 268 2.23 29.51 -16.67
N ASN A 269 2.78 30.66 -17.07
CA ASN A 269 4.24 30.85 -17.09
C ASN A 269 4.85 30.71 -15.70
N GLU A 270 4.13 31.14 -14.64
CA GLU A 270 4.58 30.98 -13.25
C GLU A 270 4.68 29.49 -12.88
N THR A 271 3.64 28.70 -13.15
CA THR A 271 3.65 27.26 -12.86
C THR A 271 4.72 26.53 -13.70
N THR A 272 4.85 26.88 -14.97
CA THR A 272 5.86 26.29 -15.86
C THR A 272 7.28 26.58 -15.38
N GLU A 273 7.59 27.83 -14.99
CA GLU A 273 8.90 28.18 -14.46
C GLU A 273 9.19 27.51 -13.12
N CYS A 274 8.22 27.52 -12.21
CA CYS A 274 8.37 26.93 -10.88
C CYS A 274 8.68 25.43 -10.92
N HIS A 275 8.11 24.72 -11.91
CA HIS A 275 8.29 23.27 -12.06
C HIS A 275 9.55 22.86 -12.84
N LYS A 276 10.33 23.78 -13.41
CA LYS A 276 11.51 23.36 -14.18
C LYS A 276 12.45 22.45 -13.37
N PRO A 277 13.02 21.40 -13.99
CA PRO A 277 12.97 21.06 -15.43
C PRO A 277 11.78 20.18 -15.85
N LYS A 278 10.76 19.97 -15.00
CA LYS A 278 9.60 19.14 -15.33
C LYS A 278 8.81 19.72 -16.52
N PRO A 279 8.66 18.98 -17.63
CA PRO A 279 7.66 19.33 -18.64
C PRO A 279 6.28 18.94 -18.10
N ILE A 280 5.37 19.91 -17.95
CA ILE A 280 4.05 19.70 -17.35
C ILE A 280 3.12 18.99 -18.33
N LEU A 281 2.62 17.81 -17.96
CA LEU A 281 1.55 17.12 -18.68
C LEU A 281 0.17 17.52 -18.15
N LEU A 282 0.00 17.59 -16.82
CA LEU A 282 -1.26 17.94 -16.18
C LEU A 282 -1.05 19.05 -15.14
N PRO A 283 -1.49 20.30 -15.40
CA PRO A 283 -1.42 21.41 -14.45
C PRO A 283 -2.59 21.35 -13.46
N THR A 284 -2.62 20.32 -12.63
CA THR A 284 -3.73 19.98 -11.71
C THR A 284 -4.10 21.09 -10.73
N GLY A 285 -3.15 21.92 -10.31
CA GLY A 285 -3.38 23.11 -9.46
C GLY A 285 -4.02 24.30 -10.17
N GLU A 286 -4.19 24.21 -11.49
CA GLU A 286 -4.93 25.19 -12.29
C GLU A 286 -6.28 24.61 -12.78
N LEU A 287 -6.59 23.37 -12.40
CA LEU A 287 -7.82 22.64 -12.77
C LEU A 287 -8.72 22.46 -11.55
N SER A 288 -9.84 23.21 -11.51
CA SER A 288 -10.78 23.24 -10.38
C SER A 288 -12.20 22.79 -10.70
N VAL A 289 -12.46 22.35 -11.93
CA VAL A 289 -13.79 21.92 -12.39
C VAL A 289 -13.81 20.40 -12.58
N PRO A 290 -14.82 19.67 -12.06
CA PRO A 290 -15.88 20.15 -11.15
C PRO A 290 -15.38 20.43 -9.72
N TYR A 291 -14.19 19.92 -9.37
CA TYR A 291 -13.48 20.14 -8.11
C TYR A 291 -11.98 20.27 -8.38
N PRO A 292 -11.17 20.81 -7.44
CA PRO A 292 -9.70 20.76 -7.51
C PRO A 292 -9.18 19.35 -7.77
N TRP A 293 -8.31 19.18 -8.77
CA TRP A 293 -7.83 17.86 -9.20
C TRP A 293 -6.79 17.26 -8.26
N GLN A 294 -6.03 18.09 -7.55
CA GLN A 294 -5.07 17.68 -6.52
C GLN A 294 -5.15 18.64 -5.31
N PRO A 295 -4.81 18.17 -4.10
CA PRO A 295 -4.91 18.99 -2.89
C PRO A 295 -3.84 20.09 -2.86
N GLU A 296 -4.23 21.29 -2.44
CA GLU A 296 -3.31 22.38 -2.08
C GLU A 296 -3.00 22.36 -0.58
N VAL A 297 -4.02 22.10 0.25
CA VAL A 297 -3.90 21.99 1.70
C VAL A 297 -3.58 20.54 2.08
N VAL A 298 -2.50 20.36 2.83
CA VAL A 298 -1.92 19.05 3.16
C VAL A 298 -1.67 18.93 4.67
N ASP A 299 -1.81 17.73 5.21
CA ASP A 299 -1.46 17.42 6.60
C ASP A 299 0.03 17.15 6.77
N VAL A 300 0.66 17.79 7.76
CA VAL A 300 1.94 17.37 8.33
C VAL A 300 1.76 17.05 9.81
N GLN A 301 2.28 15.91 10.26
CA GLN A 301 2.06 15.46 11.63
C GLN A 301 3.23 14.63 12.17
N ILE A 302 3.59 14.88 13.43
CA ILE A 302 4.50 14.05 14.20
C ILE A 302 3.75 13.51 15.42
N LEU A 303 3.87 12.21 15.66
CA LEU A 303 3.51 11.59 16.94
C LEU A 303 4.78 11.10 17.62
N THR A 304 4.94 11.41 18.90
CA THR A 304 6.04 10.88 19.71
C THR A 304 5.53 9.99 20.82
N VAL A 305 6.19 8.86 21.03
CA VAL A 305 5.98 7.94 22.16
C VAL A 305 7.35 7.74 22.80
N GLY A 306 7.61 8.42 23.92
CA GLY A 306 8.92 8.37 24.56
C GLY A 306 10.05 8.80 23.62
N SER A 307 10.99 7.88 23.36
CA SER A 307 12.13 8.07 22.45
C SER A 307 11.82 7.78 20.97
N LEU A 308 10.57 7.47 20.61
CA LEU A 308 10.13 7.23 19.23
C LEU A 308 9.40 8.45 18.66
N ALA A 309 9.72 8.84 17.42
CA ALA A 309 8.99 9.82 16.63
C ALA A 309 8.51 9.20 15.31
N ILE A 310 7.21 9.27 15.05
CA ILE A 310 6.56 8.80 13.83
C ILE A 310 6.16 10.02 13.01
N LEU A 311 6.75 10.16 11.83
CA LEU A 311 6.49 11.23 10.87
C LEU A 311 5.44 10.76 9.88
N ALA A 312 4.21 11.25 10.01
CA ALA A 312 3.12 10.93 9.10
C ALA A 312 3.24 11.78 7.83
N VAL A 313 3.82 11.20 6.76
CA VAL A 313 4.07 11.91 5.51
C VAL A 313 2.97 11.65 4.47
N PRO A 314 2.47 12.70 3.78
CA PRO A 314 1.27 12.64 2.94
C PRO A 314 1.55 12.14 1.51
N GLY A 315 2.39 11.13 1.35
CA GLY A 315 2.79 10.64 0.03
C GLY A 315 3.89 9.59 0.10
N GLU A 316 4.56 9.42 -1.04
CA GLU A 316 5.57 8.39 -1.29
C GLU A 316 6.96 9.01 -1.38
N PHE A 317 7.65 9.10 -0.24
CA PHE A 317 9.04 9.56 -0.19
C PHE A 317 9.96 8.53 -0.82
N THR A 318 10.88 8.96 -1.68
CA THR A 318 12.00 8.11 -2.14
C THR A 318 12.95 7.76 -0.99
N THR A 319 13.83 6.81 -1.24
CA THR A 319 14.85 6.33 -0.30
C THR A 319 15.63 7.50 0.29
N MET A 320 16.24 8.35 -0.55
CA MET A 320 17.06 9.47 -0.03
C MET A 320 16.21 10.58 0.58
N SER A 321 15.00 10.83 0.07
CA SER A 321 14.06 11.77 0.68
C SER A 321 13.72 11.39 2.13
N GLY A 322 13.41 10.11 2.36
CA GLY A 322 13.14 9.61 3.70
C GLY A 322 14.36 9.66 4.62
N ARG A 323 15.56 9.37 4.11
CA ARG A 323 16.82 9.48 4.85
C ARG A 323 17.08 10.91 5.32
N ARG A 324 17.00 11.89 4.42
CA ARG A 324 17.20 13.32 4.72
C ARG A 324 16.20 13.81 5.76
N LEU A 325 14.92 13.46 5.61
CA LEU A 325 13.89 13.82 6.57
C LEU A 325 14.17 13.21 7.96
N ARG A 326 14.44 11.90 8.05
CA ARG A 326 14.74 11.23 9.33
C ARG A 326 15.92 11.87 10.04
N GLU A 327 17.00 12.14 9.32
CA GLU A 327 18.20 12.75 9.88
C GLU A 327 17.96 14.19 10.35
N ALA A 328 17.29 15.01 9.54
CA ALA A 328 16.97 16.40 9.90
C ALA A 328 16.13 16.46 11.18
N ILE A 329 15.10 15.61 11.29
CA ILE A 329 14.22 15.60 12.47
C ILE A 329 14.92 15.03 13.70
N LYS A 330 15.76 14.00 13.53
CA LYS A 330 16.58 13.47 14.63
C LYS A 330 17.52 14.55 15.18
N ASN A 331 18.15 15.31 14.30
CA ASN A 331 19.03 16.41 14.67
C ASN A 331 18.27 17.55 15.35
N GLU A 332 17.09 17.92 14.85
CA GLU A 332 16.24 18.96 15.45
C GLU A 332 15.85 18.61 16.90
N PHE A 333 15.43 17.36 17.15
CA PHE A 333 15.15 16.89 18.50
C PHE A 333 16.40 16.93 19.39
N ALA A 334 17.56 16.52 18.88
CA ALA A 334 18.82 16.55 19.62
C ALA A 334 19.22 17.98 20.02
N THR A 335 19.10 18.95 19.10
CA THR A 335 19.37 20.38 19.36
C THR A 335 18.51 20.93 20.49
N TYR A 336 17.28 20.44 20.66
CA TYR A 336 16.34 20.88 21.69
C TYR A 336 16.19 19.88 22.85
N GLY A 337 17.27 19.17 23.19
CA GLY A 337 17.36 18.41 24.45
C GLY A 337 16.69 17.04 24.45
N LYS A 338 16.33 16.50 23.27
CA LYS A 338 15.82 15.13 23.08
C LYS A 338 16.75 14.33 22.15
N PRO A 339 18.03 14.10 22.52
CA PRO A 339 18.95 13.32 21.70
C PRO A 339 18.52 11.84 21.63
N GLY A 340 18.95 11.14 20.59
CA GLY A 340 18.74 9.69 20.48
C GLY A 340 17.34 9.25 20.04
N MET A 341 16.50 10.18 19.56
CA MET A 341 15.17 9.81 19.03
C MET A 341 15.28 8.80 17.88
N ASN A 342 14.48 7.75 17.97
CA ASN A 342 14.19 6.82 16.89
C ASN A 342 13.16 7.49 15.96
N VAL A 343 13.56 7.91 14.77
CA VAL A 343 12.68 8.61 13.82
C VAL A 343 12.25 7.69 12.70
N ILE A 344 10.94 7.55 12.50
CA ILE A 344 10.33 6.69 11.49
C ILE A 344 9.53 7.56 10.52
N VAL A 345 9.67 7.29 9.22
CA VAL A 345 8.77 7.82 8.19
C VAL A 345 7.63 6.83 8.01
N ALA A 346 6.39 7.29 8.21
CA ALA A 346 5.17 6.57 7.89
C ALA A 346 4.58 7.18 6.61
N GLY A 347 4.67 6.45 5.50
CA GLY A 347 4.23 6.92 4.18
C GLY A 347 2.72 6.80 3.98
N LEU A 348 2.18 7.53 3.01
CA LEU A 348 0.76 7.50 2.62
C LEU A 348 -0.21 7.84 3.78
N CYS A 349 0.17 8.78 4.66
CA CYS A 349 -0.67 9.18 5.78
C CYS A 349 -1.61 10.35 5.43
N ASN A 350 -2.83 10.31 5.98
CA ASN A 350 -3.83 11.39 5.99
C ASN A 350 -4.39 11.78 4.60
N VAL A 351 -3.56 12.32 3.72
CA VAL A 351 -3.91 12.75 2.35
C VAL A 351 -2.82 12.30 1.38
N TYR A 352 -3.20 11.92 0.15
CA TYR A 352 -2.25 11.47 -0.86
C TYR A 352 -1.82 12.61 -1.79
N THR A 353 -0.51 12.86 -1.87
CA THR A 353 0.09 13.92 -2.69
C THR A 353 1.14 13.38 -3.66
N HIS A 354 0.98 12.14 -4.11
CA HIS A 354 1.93 11.44 -4.98
C HIS A 354 3.32 11.28 -4.33
N TYR A 355 4.39 11.60 -5.06
CA TYR A 355 5.77 11.25 -4.72
C TYR A 355 6.54 12.45 -4.19
N ILE A 356 7.58 12.17 -3.39
CA ILE A 356 8.51 13.17 -2.91
C ILE A 356 9.93 12.67 -3.22
N THR A 357 10.57 13.35 -4.17
CA THR A 357 11.97 13.13 -4.56
C THR A 357 12.89 14.17 -3.91
N THR A 358 14.19 13.86 -3.84
CA THR A 358 15.18 14.90 -3.57
C THR A 358 15.25 15.90 -4.71
N PHE A 359 15.83 17.07 -4.46
CA PHE A 359 16.03 18.07 -5.53
C PHE A 359 16.82 17.46 -6.70
N GLU A 360 17.83 16.65 -6.39
CA GLU A 360 18.72 15.99 -7.34
C GLU A 360 18.01 14.90 -8.14
N GLU A 361 17.23 14.05 -7.47
CA GLU A 361 16.39 13.03 -8.12
C GLU A 361 15.33 13.67 -9.02
N TYR A 362 14.74 14.79 -8.60
CA TYR A 362 13.75 15.55 -9.36
C TYR A 362 14.31 16.01 -10.71
N GLN A 363 15.59 16.38 -10.81
CA GLN A 363 16.18 16.90 -12.05
C GLN A 363 16.13 15.89 -13.20
N ILE A 364 16.15 14.59 -12.90
CA ILE A 364 16.14 13.53 -13.90
C ILE A 364 14.74 13.29 -14.47
N GLN A 365 13.68 13.69 -13.76
CA GLN A 365 12.29 13.54 -14.22
C GLN A 365 11.93 12.10 -14.63
N ARG A 366 12.37 11.12 -13.84
CA ARG A 366 11.75 9.78 -13.82
C ARG A 366 10.34 9.84 -13.21
N TYR A 367 9.64 8.72 -13.13
CA TYR A 367 8.23 8.70 -12.69
C TYR A 367 8.02 9.41 -11.34
N GLU A 368 8.88 9.15 -10.35
CA GLU A 368 8.78 9.77 -9.02
C GLU A 368 9.03 11.29 -9.07
N GLY A 369 9.99 11.74 -9.91
CA GLY A 369 10.31 13.16 -10.09
C GLY A 369 9.19 13.92 -10.82
N ALA A 370 8.62 13.31 -11.86
CA ALA A 370 7.46 13.85 -12.57
C ALA A 370 6.20 13.88 -11.70
N SER A 371 6.11 12.96 -10.73
CA SER A 371 5.03 12.85 -9.76
C SER A 371 5.29 13.61 -8.45
N THR A 372 6.36 14.39 -8.36
CA THR A 372 6.61 15.30 -7.24
C THR A 372 5.86 16.61 -7.45
N ILE A 373 4.62 16.66 -6.98
CA ILE A 373 3.62 17.60 -7.50
C ILE A 373 3.82 19.06 -7.07
N TYR A 374 4.53 19.37 -6.00
CA TYR A 374 4.75 20.75 -5.55
C TYR A 374 6.09 21.34 -6.02
N GLY A 375 6.72 20.73 -7.04
CA GLY A 375 7.94 21.23 -7.66
C GLY A 375 9.24 20.70 -7.02
N PRO A 376 10.41 21.21 -7.46
CA PRO A 376 11.72 20.68 -7.08
C PRO A 376 12.06 20.85 -5.59
N HIS A 377 11.41 21.79 -4.90
CA HIS A 377 11.65 22.09 -3.48
C HIS A 377 10.67 21.40 -2.52
N THR A 378 9.85 20.45 -3.02
CA THR A 378 8.86 19.72 -2.21
C THR A 378 9.48 19.06 -0.98
N LEU A 379 10.59 18.33 -1.13
CA LEU A 379 11.25 17.68 0.00
C LEU A 379 11.78 18.70 1.02
N SER A 380 12.45 19.76 0.56
CA SER A 380 12.99 20.79 1.43
C SER A 380 11.89 21.51 2.22
N ALA A 381 10.72 21.74 1.61
CA ALA A 381 9.55 22.24 2.29
C ALA A 381 9.10 21.29 3.41
N TYR A 382 8.96 19.99 3.12
CA TYR A 382 8.60 19.01 4.16
C TYR A 382 9.64 18.95 5.28
N ILE A 383 10.94 18.95 4.97
CA ILE A 383 11.99 18.96 6.01
C ILE A 383 11.80 20.18 6.93
N GLN A 384 11.65 21.38 6.37
CA GLN A 384 11.43 22.61 7.14
C GLN A 384 10.18 22.52 8.03
N LEU A 385 9.04 22.09 7.47
CA LEU A 385 7.77 21.99 8.20
C LEU A 385 7.85 20.97 9.35
N PHE A 386 8.44 19.80 9.11
CA PHE A 386 8.59 18.78 10.13
C PHE A 386 9.62 19.19 11.19
N GLN A 387 10.66 19.98 10.86
CA GLN A 387 11.57 20.55 11.85
C GLN A 387 10.83 21.51 12.78
N ASP A 388 9.94 22.35 12.25
CA ASP A 388 9.12 23.24 13.08
C ASP A 388 8.20 22.45 14.03
N LEU A 389 7.58 21.37 13.56
CA LEU A 389 6.79 20.48 14.43
C LEU A 389 7.66 19.79 15.50
N ALA A 390 8.82 19.26 15.12
CA ALA A 390 9.73 18.58 16.04
C ALA A 390 10.25 19.53 17.13
N ARG A 391 10.62 20.76 16.73
CA ARG A 391 11.00 21.85 17.64
C ARG A 391 9.86 22.21 18.58
N ALA A 392 8.63 22.31 18.08
CA ALA A 392 7.46 22.63 18.90
C ALA A 392 7.19 21.54 19.94
N ILE A 393 7.30 20.25 19.57
CA ILE A 393 7.21 19.14 20.52
C ILE A 393 8.35 19.19 21.55
N ALA A 394 9.58 19.43 21.10
CA ALA A 394 10.75 19.45 21.97
C ALA A 394 10.68 20.55 23.04
N LYS A 395 10.13 21.72 22.67
CA LYS A 395 9.97 22.89 23.54
C LYS A 395 8.64 22.94 24.31
N ASP A 396 7.79 21.92 24.19
CA ASP A 396 6.42 21.93 24.73
C ASP A 396 5.59 23.15 24.26
N ALA A 397 5.82 23.55 23.01
CA ALA A 397 5.27 24.75 22.37
C ALA A 397 4.30 24.42 21.23
N VAL A 398 3.74 23.20 21.20
CA VAL A 398 2.78 22.75 20.16
C VAL A 398 1.57 23.67 20.05
N HIS A 399 1.12 24.23 21.17
CA HIS A 399 0.00 25.18 21.22
C HIS A 399 0.28 26.50 20.48
N ASN A 400 1.55 26.81 20.18
CA ASN A 400 1.98 28.01 19.44
C ASN A 400 2.07 27.78 17.93
N ILE A 401 1.85 26.56 17.44
CA ILE A 401 1.86 26.28 16.01
C ILE A 401 0.68 27.01 15.35
N PRO A 402 0.92 27.78 14.27
CA PRO A 402 -0.14 28.48 13.57
C PRO A 402 -1.22 27.51 13.06
N LYS A 403 -2.48 27.84 13.35
CA LYS A 403 -3.62 27.13 12.79
C LYS A 403 -3.96 27.70 11.43
N HIS A 404 -3.82 26.89 10.39
CA HIS A 404 -4.29 27.23 9.05
C HIS A 404 -5.68 26.63 8.80
N PRO A 405 -6.44 27.15 7.83
CA PRO A 405 -7.70 26.53 7.41
C PRO A 405 -7.46 25.07 6.98
N GLY A 406 -8.37 24.19 7.39
CA GLY A 406 -8.36 22.79 6.95
C GLY A 406 -8.75 22.64 5.47
N PRO A 407 -8.58 21.43 4.91
CA PRO A 407 -8.92 21.18 3.52
C PRO A 407 -10.43 21.31 3.27
N PRO A 408 -10.84 21.68 2.05
CA PRO A 408 -12.26 21.71 1.69
C PRO A 408 -12.87 20.31 1.73
N LEU A 409 -14.13 20.22 2.17
CA LEU A 409 -14.91 18.98 2.15
C LEU A 409 -15.86 18.98 0.96
N PHE A 410 -15.63 18.09 0.00
CA PHE A 410 -16.46 17.96 -1.18
C PHE A 410 -17.51 16.87 -0.99
N ASN A 411 -18.79 17.19 -1.23
CA ASN A 411 -19.86 16.19 -1.22
C ASN A 411 -20.01 15.57 -2.62
N ILE A 412 -19.27 14.49 -2.88
CA ILE A 412 -19.24 13.79 -4.18
C ILE A 412 -20.26 12.65 -4.31
N THR A 413 -21.22 12.54 -3.38
CA THR A 413 -22.09 11.35 -3.21
C THR A 413 -23.03 11.03 -4.38
N ASN A 414 -23.22 11.94 -5.36
CA ASN A 414 -24.14 11.76 -6.48
C ASN A 414 -23.47 11.36 -7.82
N LEU A 415 -22.15 11.21 -7.88
CA LEU A 415 -21.43 10.84 -9.10
C LEU A 415 -21.02 9.37 -9.07
N SER A 416 -21.93 8.47 -9.47
CA SER A 416 -21.60 7.07 -9.75
C SER A 416 -21.70 6.80 -11.25
N PHE A 417 -20.55 6.70 -11.91
CA PHE A 417 -20.44 6.27 -13.31
C PHE A 417 -20.49 4.73 -13.47
N LEU A 418 -20.66 4.00 -12.37
CA LEU A 418 -20.76 2.55 -12.43
C LEU A 418 -22.12 2.14 -13.01
N PRO A 419 -22.16 1.19 -13.95
CA PRO A 419 -23.42 0.71 -14.50
C PRO A 419 -24.24 0.05 -13.40
N LEU A 420 -25.54 0.35 -13.39
CA LEU A 420 -26.52 -0.41 -12.60
C LEU A 420 -26.49 -1.85 -13.11
N VAL A 421 -26.21 -2.79 -12.22
CA VAL A 421 -26.28 -4.21 -12.53
C VAL A 421 -27.50 -4.77 -11.82
N VAL A 422 -28.43 -5.28 -12.61
CA VAL A 422 -29.56 -6.09 -12.17
C VAL A 422 -29.16 -7.54 -12.38
N ASP A 423 -29.24 -8.34 -11.32
CA ASP A 423 -28.90 -9.74 -11.38
C ASP A 423 -30.04 -10.55 -12.02
N ALA A 424 -29.64 -11.59 -12.73
CA ALA A 424 -30.52 -12.63 -13.23
C ALA A 424 -29.86 -14.00 -13.00
N LYS A 425 -30.67 -15.05 -13.06
CA LYS A 425 -30.23 -16.44 -12.96
C LYS A 425 -30.69 -17.22 -14.19
N PRO A 426 -29.96 -18.27 -14.61
CA PRO A 426 -30.40 -19.12 -15.71
C PRO A 426 -31.78 -19.75 -15.44
N LEU A 427 -32.53 -20.05 -16.49
CA LEU A 427 -33.87 -20.64 -16.36
C LEU A 427 -33.77 -22.00 -15.65
N GLY A 428 -34.62 -22.21 -14.63
CA GLY A 428 -34.63 -23.44 -13.84
C GLY A 428 -33.60 -23.49 -12.70
N HIS A 429 -32.71 -22.49 -12.59
CA HIS A 429 -31.74 -22.40 -11.51
C HIS A 429 -32.16 -21.41 -10.42
N LYS A 430 -31.51 -21.53 -9.25
CA LYS A 430 -31.49 -20.59 -8.13
C LYS A 430 -30.08 -19.98 -7.99
N TYR A 431 -29.98 -18.82 -7.34
CA TYR A 431 -28.67 -18.31 -6.93
C TYR A 431 -28.05 -19.27 -5.92
N GLY A 432 -26.75 -19.56 -6.08
CA GLY A 432 -26.04 -20.56 -5.28
C GLY A 432 -26.12 -21.99 -5.82
N ASP A 433 -26.88 -22.25 -6.90
CA ASP A 433 -26.85 -23.58 -7.54
C ASP A 433 -25.46 -23.86 -8.13
N VAL A 434 -24.98 -25.10 -7.97
CA VAL A 434 -23.71 -25.56 -8.53
C VAL A 434 -23.83 -25.74 -10.04
N LEU A 435 -22.94 -25.06 -10.79
CA LEU A 435 -22.79 -25.17 -12.24
C LEU A 435 -21.70 -26.17 -12.62
N GLN A 436 -20.60 -26.17 -11.86
CA GLN A 436 -19.52 -27.14 -11.96
C GLN A 436 -19.17 -27.57 -10.54
N ASP A 437 -19.35 -28.85 -10.26
CA ASP A 437 -19.07 -29.41 -8.94
C ASP A 437 -17.61 -29.85 -8.81
N VAL A 438 -17.21 -30.10 -7.56
CA VAL A 438 -15.88 -30.60 -7.19
C VAL A 438 -15.69 -32.07 -7.59
N LYS A 439 -14.44 -32.49 -7.80
CA LYS A 439 -14.10 -33.91 -7.87
C LYS A 439 -14.31 -34.57 -6.50
N PRO A 440 -14.59 -35.89 -6.45
CA PRO A 440 -14.77 -36.59 -5.17
C PRO A 440 -13.51 -36.68 -4.29
N LYS A 441 -12.31 -36.60 -4.90
CA LYS A 441 -11.02 -36.77 -4.20
C LYS A 441 -9.96 -35.84 -4.75
N TYR A 442 -9.10 -35.36 -3.86
CA TYR A 442 -7.93 -34.53 -4.15
C TYR A 442 -6.73 -34.93 -3.29
N GLN A 443 -5.54 -34.60 -3.74
CA GLN A 443 -4.30 -34.67 -2.96
C GLN A 443 -3.92 -33.28 -2.43
N ALA A 444 -3.12 -33.25 -1.35
CA ALA A 444 -2.54 -32.00 -0.89
C ALA A 444 -1.66 -31.36 -1.98
N GLY A 445 -1.74 -30.04 -2.13
CA GLY A 445 -1.11 -29.29 -3.21
C GLY A 445 -1.95 -29.14 -4.48
N GLU A 446 -3.05 -29.90 -4.63
CA GLU A 446 -3.99 -29.70 -5.74
C GLU A 446 -4.94 -28.51 -5.50
N VAL A 447 -5.63 -28.09 -6.57
CA VAL A 447 -6.62 -27.02 -6.53
C VAL A 447 -8.02 -27.59 -6.67
N VAL A 448 -8.86 -27.33 -5.68
CA VAL A 448 -10.30 -27.61 -5.72
C VAL A 448 -10.99 -26.43 -6.38
N THR A 449 -11.83 -26.69 -7.38
CA THR A 449 -12.61 -25.64 -8.05
C THR A 449 -14.09 -26.02 -8.09
N ALA A 450 -14.96 -25.08 -7.75
CA ALA A 450 -16.40 -25.18 -7.96
C ALA A 450 -16.94 -23.87 -8.55
N GLN A 451 -17.95 -23.98 -9.42
CA GLN A 451 -18.64 -22.83 -10.00
C GLN A 451 -20.10 -22.83 -9.58
N PHE A 452 -20.61 -21.64 -9.26
CA PHE A 452 -21.98 -21.43 -8.80
C PHE A 452 -22.68 -20.36 -9.64
N VAL A 453 -24.01 -20.42 -9.69
CA VAL A 453 -24.84 -19.31 -10.16
C VAL A 453 -24.66 -18.14 -9.20
N GLY A 454 -23.99 -17.09 -9.67
CA GLY A 454 -23.59 -15.94 -8.88
C GLY A 454 -24.52 -14.74 -9.02
N ALA A 455 -24.27 -13.74 -8.18
CA ALA A 455 -24.80 -12.38 -8.29
C ALA A 455 -23.66 -11.37 -8.12
N ASN A 456 -23.92 -10.11 -8.47
CA ASN A 456 -22.92 -9.04 -8.36
C ASN A 456 -22.43 -8.87 -6.90
N PRO A 457 -21.11 -9.01 -6.62
CA PRO A 457 -20.57 -8.93 -5.27
C PRO A 457 -20.82 -7.58 -4.58
N ARG A 458 -21.03 -6.51 -5.35
CA ARG A 458 -21.34 -5.17 -4.82
C ARG A 458 -22.64 -5.12 -4.03
N ASN A 459 -23.53 -6.09 -4.20
CA ASN A 459 -24.76 -6.17 -3.40
C ASN A 459 -24.48 -6.53 -1.92
N SER A 460 -23.33 -7.13 -1.61
CA SER A 460 -22.95 -7.51 -0.24
C SER A 460 -22.32 -6.37 0.59
N ILE A 461 -22.14 -5.17 0.02
CA ILE A 461 -21.37 -4.07 0.66
C ILE A 461 -21.88 -3.70 2.05
N ALA A 462 -23.20 -3.67 2.26
CA ALA A 462 -23.81 -3.29 3.54
C ALA A 462 -23.41 -4.21 4.71
N ASN A 463 -22.96 -5.44 4.43
CA ASN A 463 -22.64 -6.45 5.42
C ASN A 463 -21.13 -6.81 5.44
N MET A 464 -20.28 -6.09 4.70
CA MET A 464 -18.86 -6.47 4.50
C MET A 464 -18.02 -6.58 5.78
N THR A 465 -18.44 -5.97 6.90
CA THR A 465 -17.68 -6.06 8.16
C THR A 465 -17.75 -7.43 8.83
N THR A 466 -18.73 -8.27 8.47
CA THR A 466 -18.96 -9.59 9.09
C THR A 466 -19.23 -10.71 8.08
N PHE A 467 -19.21 -10.39 6.79
CA PHE A 467 -19.60 -11.28 5.71
C PHE A 467 -18.39 -11.80 4.92
N ASN A 468 -18.40 -13.09 4.62
CA ASN A 468 -17.43 -13.75 3.77
C ASN A 468 -18.17 -14.30 2.53
N PHE A 469 -17.58 -14.20 1.35
CA PHE A 469 -18.15 -14.76 0.12
C PHE A 469 -18.00 -16.29 0.06
N LEU A 470 -16.96 -16.85 0.67
CA LEU A 470 -16.66 -18.27 0.61
C LEU A 470 -16.22 -18.82 1.97
N THR A 471 -16.52 -20.09 2.23
CA THR A 471 -15.86 -20.88 3.29
C THR A 471 -15.50 -22.28 2.80
N ILE A 472 -14.37 -22.79 3.29
CA ILE A 472 -14.00 -24.20 3.21
C ILE A 472 -14.33 -24.79 4.57
N GLU A 473 -15.14 -25.84 4.57
CA GLU A 473 -15.57 -26.50 5.80
C GLU A 473 -15.06 -27.93 5.83
N LYS A 474 -14.52 -28.34 6.98
CA LYS A 474 -14.14 -29.73 7.28
C LYS A 474 -15.21 -30.40 8.11
N TYR A 475 -15.57 -31.63 7.77
CA TYR A 475 -16.47 -32.43 8.58
C TYR A 475 -15.74 -33.03 9.78
N ASP A 476 -16.26 -32.80 10.97
CA ASP A 476 -15.77 -33.42 12.21
C ASP A 476 -16.68 -34.60 12.59
N ASN A 477 -16.13 -35.80 12.48
CA ASN A 477 -16.84 -37.04 12.84
C ASN A 477 -17.20 -37.12 14.33
N SER A 478 -16.43 -36.45 15.20
CA SER A 478 -16.64 -36.46 16.66
C SER A 478 -17.89 -35.68 17.03
N SER A 479 -18.03 -34.46 16.49
CA SER A 479 -19.15 -33.56 16.77
C SER A 479 -20.30 -33.71 15.78
N GLN A 480 -20.12 -34.53 14.73
CA GLN A 480 -21.05 -34.67 13.59
C GLN A 480 -21.42 -33.34 12.93
N SER A 481 -20.49 -32.38 12.91
CA SER A 481 -20.72 -31.02 12.43
C SER A 481 -19.65 -30.54 11.47
N TRP A 482 -20.01 -29.56 10.63
CA TRP A 482 -19.07 -28.87 9.75
C TRP A 482 -18.37 -27.73 10.51
N GLN A 483 -17.05 -27.68 10.40
CA GLN A 483 -16.21 -26.65 10.98
C GLN A 483 -15.56 -25.83 9.88
N VAL A 484 -15.68 -24.50 9.95
CA VAL A 484 -15.04 -23.60 8.98
C VAL A 484 -13.53 -23.63 9.21
N LEU A 485 -12.80 -24.11 8.21
CA LEU A 485 -11.34 -24.16 8.21
C LEU A 485 -10.74 -22.87 7.60
N SER A 486 -11.29 -22.43 6.47
CA SER A 486 -10.79 -21.26 5.73
C SER A 486 -11.95 -20.46 5.15
N ASP A 487 -11.69 -19.20 4.82
CA ASP A 487 -12.64 -18.27 4.23
C ASP A 487 -11.95 -17.36 3.20
N ASP A 488 -12.68 -16.40 2.63
CA ASP A 488 -12.19 -15.50 1.56
C ASP A 488 -11.07 -14.55 1.98
N ALA A 489 -10.74 -14.46 3.27
CA ALA A 489 -9.54 -13.78 3.75
C ALA A 489 -8.30 -14.69 3.74
N SER A 490 -8.49 -16.00 3.67
CA SER A 490 -7.42 -16.99 3.65
C SER A 490 -6.70 -16.98 2.30
N TRP A 491 -5.37 -16.83 2.31
CA TRP A 491 -4.55 -16.73 1.10
C TRP A 491 -4.70 -17.92 0.13
N ASP A 492 -5.00 -19.10 0.68
CA ASP A 492 -5.16 -20.33 -0.07
C ASP A 492 -6.50 -20.43 -0.80
N THR A 493 -7.39 -19.44 -0.64
CA THR A 493 -8.70 -19.41 -1.29
C THR A 493 -8.83 -18.25 -2.25
N ARG A 494 -9.65 -18.42 -3.29
CA ARG A 494 -9.94 -17.35 -4.26
C ARG A 494 -11.42 -17.32 -4.58
N PHE A 495 -11.98 -16.10 -4.61
CA PHE A 495 -13.31 -15.82 -5.10
C PHE A 495 -13.21 -15.04 -6.41
N ILE A 496 -13.66 -15.65 -7.50
CA ILE A 496 -13.60 -15.07 -8.85
C ILE A 496 -15.03 -14.86 -9.34
N TRP A 497 -15.42 -13.61 -9.52
CA TRP A 497 -16.71 -13.26 -10.11
C TRP A 497 -16.57 -12.91 -11.58
N LYS A 498 -17.38 -13.56 -12.43
CA LYS A 498 -17.42 -13.29 -13.87
C LYS A 498 -18.83 -12.90 -14.30
N LYS A 499 -18.94 -11.70 -14.89
CA LYS A 499 -20.19 -11.23 -15.50
C LYS A 499 -20.55 -12.08 -16.71
N GLY A 500 -21.79 -12.53 -16.77
CA GLY A 500 -22.41 -13.18 -17.93
C GLY A 500 -23.28 -12.22 -18.74
N THR A 501 -24.17 -12.77 -19.57
CA THR A 501 -25.13 -12.02 -20.39
C THR A 501 -26.45 -11.80 -19.66
N PHE A 502 -27.17 -10.73 -20.00
CA PHE A 502 -28.53 -10.47 -19.48
C PHE A 502 -28.66 -10.50 -17.95
N GLY A 503 -27.64 -10.04 -17.22
CA GLY A 503 -27.64 -10.00 -15.75
C GLY A 503 -27.18 -11.28 -15.05
N THR A 504 -26.95 -12.37 -15.80
CA THR A 504 -26.36 -13.60 -15.23
C THR A 504 -24.90 -13.38 -14.83
N SER A 505 -24.43 -14.16 -13.86
CA SER A 505 -23.02 -14.18 -13.48
C SER A 505 -22.63 -15.52 -12.87
N THR A 506 -21.33 -15.81 -12.89
CA THR A 506 -20.75 -17.02 -12.31
C THR A 506 -19.81 -16.63 -11.19
N ALA A 507 -19.93 -17.30 -10.05
CA ALA A 507 -18.96 -17.24 -8.96
C ALA A 507 -18.13 -18.52 -9.00
N THR A 508 -16.82 -18.39 -9.19
CA THR A 508 -15.86 -19.50 -9.13
C THR A 508 -15.10 -19.42 -7.82
N MET A 509 -15.05 -20.54 -7.11
CA MET A 509 -14.31 -20.70 -5.87
C MET A 509 -13.14 -21.63 -6.12
N GLU A 510 -11.95 -21.20 -5.73
CA GLU A 510 -10.75 -22.02 -5.75
C GLU A 510 -10.24 -22.19 -4.32
N TRP A 511 -9.86 -23.42 -3.98
CA TRP A 511 -9.08 -23.71 -2.78
C TRP A 511 -7.81 -24.43 -3.19
N HIS A 512 -6.68 -23.76 -3.03
CA HIS A 512 -5.34 -24.30 -3.24
C HIS A 512 -4.95 -25.07 -1.98
N ILE A 513 -5.11 -26.39 -1.98
CA ILE A 513 -4.97 -27.20 -0.76
C ILE A 513 -3.52 -27.09 -0.24
N PRO A 514 -3.30 -26.54 0.97
CA PRO A 514 -1.96 -26.50 1.54
C PRO A 514 -1.40 -27.90 1.76
N ASN A 515 -0.10 -28.09 1.56
CA ASN A 515 0.60 -29.36 1.82
C ASN A 515 0.49 -29.83 3.28
N SER A 516 0.17 -28.94 4.21
CA SER A 516 -0.04 -29.23 5.64
C SER A 516 -1.50 -29.61 5.98
N THR A 517 -2.39 -29.69 4.99
CA THR A 517 -3.81 -29.98 5.22
C THR A 517 -3.98 -31.42 5.68
N SER A 518 -4.62 -31.59 6.84
CA SER A 518 -4.97 -32.91 7.35
C SER A 518 -5.97 -33.62 6.41
N PRO A 519 -5.86 -34.94 6.18
CA PRO A 519 -6.89 -35.68 5.45
C PRO A 519 -8.28 -35.55 6.10
N GLY A 520 -9.30 -35.70 5.28
CA GLY A 520 -10.69 -35.68 5.74
C GLY A 520 -11.68 -35.32 4.65
N THR A 521 -12.93 -35.13 5.08
CA THR A 521 -14.03 -34.74 4.20
C THR A 521 -14.27 -33.23 4.29
N TYR A 522 -14.39 -32.60 3.13
CA TYR A 522 -14.47 -31.16 2.95
C TYR A 522 -15.65 -30.78 2.06
N ARG A 523 -16.06 -29.50 2.13
CA ARG A 523 -16.99 -28.88 1.18
C ARG A 523 -16.69 -27.39 1.02
N LEU A 524 -17.11 -26.83 -0.12
CA LEU A 524 -17.09 -25.39 -0.38
C LEU A 524 -18.50 -24.81 -0.15
N GLN A 525 -18.58 -23.69 0.57
CA GLN A 525 -19.81 -22.89 0.67
C GLN A 525 -19.65 -21.55 -0.04
N TYR A 526 -20.69 -21.15 -0.74
CA TYR A 526 -20.86 -19.84 -1.34
C TYR A 526 -21.93 -19.04 -0.63
N PHE A 527 -21.63 -17.78 -0.31
CA PHE A 527 -22.57 -16.81 0.21
C PHE A 527 -22.61 -15.59 -0.70
N GLY A 528 -23.80 -15.07 -0.96
CA GLY A 528 -23.96 -13.87 -1.79
C GLY A 528 -25.27 -13.13 -1.54
N HIS A 529 -25.39 -11.99 -2.20
CA HIS A 529 -26.61 -11.17 -2.21
C HIS A 529 -27.03 -10.88 -3.64
N SER A 530 -28.27 -11.18 -3.98
CA SER A 530 -28.85 -10.94 -5.32
C SER A 530 -29.77 -9.74 -5.32
N LYS A 531 -29.77 -8.98 -6.42
CA LYS A 531 -30.69 -7.87 -6.67
C LYS A 531 -31.35 -8.02 -8.05
N GLU A 532 -32.50 -8.67 -8.08
CA GLU A 532 -33.33 -8.78 -9.30
C GLU A 532 -34.11 -7.49 -9.57
N LEU A 533 -34.65 -7.35 -10.79
CA LEU A 533 -35.41 -6.19 -11.21
C LEU A 533 -36.59 -5.94 -10.25
N LEU A 534 -36.76 -4.70 -9.80
CA LEU A 534 -37.81 -4.27 -8.86
C LEU A 534 -37.82 -5.04 -7.52
N SER A 535 -36.75 -5.77 -7.19
CA SER A 535 -36.63 -6.54 -5.95
C SER A 535 -35.66 -5.89 -4.97
N SER A 536 -35.90 -6.10 -3.68
CA SER A 536 -34.90 -5.81 -2.64
C SER A 536 -33.71 -6.77 -2.75
N ILE A 537 -32.59 -6.37 -2.16
CA ILE A 537 -31.41 -7.24 -2.03
C ILE A 537 -31.78 -8.43 -1.13
N ARG A 538 -31.49 -9.66 -1.58
CA ARG A 538 -31.77 -10.90 -0.83
C ARG A 538 -30.50 -11.75 -0.67
N PRO A 539 -30.21 -12.25 0.54
CA PRO A 539 -29.11 -13.19 0.73
C PRO A 539 -29.44 -14.56 0.15
N PHE A 540 -28.41 -15.28 -0.27
CA PHE A 540 -28.50 -16.68 -0.67
C PHE A 540 -27.22 -17.43 -0.29
N SER A 541 -27.28 -18.76 -0.32
CA SER A 541 -26.11 -19.61 -0.15
C SER A 541 -26.15 -20.81 -1.11
N GLY A 542 -24.98 -21.37 -1.39
CA GLY A 542 -24.77 -22.56 -2.21
C GLY A 542 -23.71 -23.46 -1.59
N SER A 543 -23.83 -24.78 -1.78
CA SER A 543 -22.88 -25.77 -1.26
C SER A 543 -22.44 -26.68 -2.40
N SER A 544 -21.13 -26.93 -2.52
CA SER A 544 -20.63 -28.02 -3.36
C SER A 544 -21.02 -29.38 -2.79
N SER A 545 -20.81 -30.43 -3.59
CA SER A 545 -20.73 -31.80 -3.05
C SER A 545 -19.56 -31.93 -2.06
N GLN A 546 -19.63 -32.97 -1.23
CA GLN A 546 -18.55 -33.33 -0.32
C GLN A 546 -17.41 -33.99 -1.10
N PHE A 547 -16.18 -33.76 -0.68
CA PHE A 547 -14.99 -34.37 -1.29
C PHE A 547 -13.95 -34.75 -0.23
N GLU A 548 -13.10 -35.72 -0.54
CA GLU A 548 -12.01 -36.15 0.33
C GLU A 548 -10.69 -35.49 -0.07
N VAL A 549 -9.95 -35.00 0.92
CA VAL A 549 -8.53 -34.66 0.75
C VAL A 549 -7.71 -35.81 1.33
N LEU A 550 -6.80 -36.32 0.51
CA LEU A 550 -5.87 -37.41 0.82
C LEU A 550 -4.47 -36.84 1.12
N ASN A 551 -3.62 -37.67 1.73
CA ASN A 551 -2.22 -37.36 2.06
C ASN A 551 -1.34 -37.22 0.81
#